data_AF-A0A8H5HXK3-F1
#
_entry.id   AF-A0A8H5HXK3-F1
#
_cell.length_a   1.000
_cell.length_b   1.000
_cell.length_c   1.000
_cell.angle_alpha   90.00
_cell.angle_beta   90.00
_cell.angle_gamma   90.00
#
_symmetry.space_group_name_H-M   'P 1'
#
loop_
_entity.id
_entity.type
_entity.pdbx_description
1 polymer ?
#
loop_
_entity_poly.entity_id
_entity_poly.type
_entity_poly.pdbx_seq_one_letter_code
_entity_poly.pdbx_strand_id
1 'polypeptide(L)'
;MSISLLEQKTTLYSGRGLFSTKFIPKNTVVHTTPSPYASVIYRKYRKEVCADCFAYSFESNRNTWNIKHDLDGTGFYFCSCTCKENWLLTENLDGLLSQAFSALDRLEKSLISNSRKRIAAEAKPEEAAKVLGKVITLEEIDSAWEKAVQSSVKTLPRDLDLSELELDTARLLVFAIVRRHLEITYTPAPSNDHLSDPPAGTWAELLELQDNELKYSQNKSYGLCSHIQSYLFVRNALWSNVPVLRSYVKTSDTIRAILARDEANAFGLYEVRGDSEMLGYAIYSSCSYFNHGASALFISFFISIFRIQTATQIYEKSAAVGPWSFIPNGM
;
A
#
# COMPACT_ATOMS: atom_id res chain seq x y z
N MET A 1 11.05 -21.77 -27.65
CA MET A 1 10.11 -21.76 -26.51
C MET A 1 10.93 -21.55 -25.25
N SER A 2 10.84 -20.38 -24.61
CA SER A 2 11.53 -20.14 -23.34
C SER A 2 10.82 -20.94 -22.24
N ILE A 3 11.52 -21.91 -21.65
CA ILE A 3 10.97 -22.67 -20.52
C ILE A 3 11.10 -21.79 -19.28
N SER A 4 9.97 -21.31 -18.77
CA SER A 4 9.90 -20.53 -17.53
C SER A 4 10.54 -21.30 -16.37
N LEU A 5 11.39 -20.62 -15.59
CA LEU A 5 12.01 -21.17 -14.37
C LEU A 5 10.98 -21.45 -13.27
N LEU A 6 9.83 -20.77 -13.34
CA LEU A 6 8.80 -20.81 -12.33
C LEU A 6 7.44 -21.14 -12.96
N GLU A 7 6.62 -21.86 -12.20
CA GLU A 7 5.22 -22.11 -12.50
C GLU A 7 4.35 -21.69 -11.31
N GLN A 8 3.25 -21.01 -11.58
CA GLN A 8 2.28 -20.63 -10.55
C GLN A 8 1.38 -21.83 -10.23
N LYS A 9 1.21 -22.14 -8.94
CA LYS A 9 0.26 -23.16 -8.47
C LYS A 9 -0.53 -22.65 -7.28
N THR A 10 -1.76 -23.15 -7.15
CA THR A 10 -2.57 -22.98 -5.94
C THR A 10 -2.22 -24.08 -4.95
N THR A 11 -1.99 -23.69 -3.70
CA THR A 11 -1.68 -24.56 -2.57
C THR A 11 -2.88 -24.68 -1.64
N LEU A 12 -2.94 -25.78 -0.89
CA LEU A 12 -4.06 -26.07 0.01
C LEU A 12 -4.15 -25.07 1.19
N TYR A 13 -3.02 -24.52 1.63
CA TYR A 13 -2.94 -23.73 2.88
C TYR A 13 -2.45 -22.29 2.70
N SER A 14 -1.70 -22.00 1.63
CA SER A 14 -1.02 -20.70 1.45
C SER A 14 -1.54 -19.90 0.26
N GLY A 15 -2.65 -20.31 -0.35
CA GLY A 15 -3.16 -19.67 -1.57
C GLY A 15 -2.26 -19.95 -2.76
N ARG A 16 -1.99 -18.95 -3.61
CA ARG A 16 -1.12 -19.11 -4.79
C ARG A 16 0.35 -18.90 -4.46
N GLY A 17 1.23 -19.69 -5.07
CA GLY A 17 2.68 -19.57 -4.95
C GLY A 17 3.40 -19.93 -6.24
N LEU A 18 4.68 -19.53 -6.34
CA LEU A 18 5.56 -19.88 -7.45
C LEU A 18 6.43 -21.08 -7.07
N PHE A 19 6.48 -22.07 -7.96
CA PHE A 19 7.24 -23.30 -7.81
C PHE A 19 8.28 -23.38 -8.91
N SER A 20 9.49 -23.83 -8.57
CA SER A 20 10.54 -24.03 -9.56
C SER A 20 10.20 -25.23 -10.46
N THR A 21 10.26 -25.04 -11.78
CA THR A 21 10.08 -26.13 -12.76
C THR A 21 11.36 -26.97 -12.92
N LYS A 22 12.50 -26.46 -12.44
CA LYS A 22 13.82 -27.09 -12.48
C LYS A 22 14.71 -26.57 -11.35
N PHE A 23 15.85 -27.22 -11.14
CA PHE A 23 16.86 -26.77 -10.19
C PHE A 23 17.33 -25.34 -10.52
N ILE A 24 17.35 -24.47 -9.50
CA ILE A 24 17.82 -23.08 -9.60
C ILE A 24 19.12 -22.96 -8.80
N PRO A 25 20.28 -22.70 -9.45
CA PRO A 25 21.54 -22.50 -8.75
C PRO A 25 21.49 -21.36 -7.74
N LYS A 26 22.31 -21.44 -6.69
CA LYS A 26 22.50 -20.34 -5.74
C LYS A 26 22.91 -19.06 -6.49
N ASN A 27 22.41 -17.91 -6.03
CA ASN A 27 22.64 -16.58 -6.61
C ASN A 27 22.04 -16.37 -8.02
N THR A 28 21.08 -17.21 -8.43
CA THR A 28 20.31 -16.95 -9.66
C THR A 28 19.26 -15.88 -9.40
N VAL A 29 19.24 -14.83 -10.21
CA VAL A 29 18.15 -13.86 -10.22
C VAL A 29 16.93 -14.51 -10.87
N VAL A 30 15.86 -14.68 -10.10
CA VAL A 30 14.66 -15.39 -10.55
C VAL A 30 13.59 -14.41 -11.05
N HIS A 31 13.59 -13.19 -10.53
CA HIS A 31 12.65 -12.13 -10.91
C HIS A 31 13.23 -10.75 -10.60
N THR A 32 12.91 -9.76 -11.43
CA THR A 32 13.23 -8.35 -11.21
C THR A 32 12.02 -7.51 -11.54
N THR A 33 11.67 -6.57 -10.67
CA THR A 33 10.62 -5.57 -10.91
C THR A 33 11.24 -4.19 -10.72
N PRO A 34 11.14 -3.28 -11.70
CA PRO A 34 11.79 -1.98 -11.59
C PRO A 34 11.01 -0.97 -10.74
N SER A 35 9.67 -1.08 -10.69
CA SER A 35 8.81 -0.21 -9.87
C SER A 35 7.63 -0.98 -9.26
N PRO A 36 7.08 -0.57 -8.11
CA PRO A 36 5.80 -1.07 -7.62
C PRO A 36 4.60 -0.50 -8.40
N TYR A 37 3.50 -1.23 -8.40
CA TYR A 37 2.23 -0.74 -8.93
C TYR A 37 1.71 0.46 -8.11
N ALA A 38 1.81 0.35 -6.79
CA ALA A 38 1.50 1.43 -5.87
C ALA A 38 2.40 1.37 -4.64
N SER A 39 2.74 2.53 -4.07
CA SER A 39 3.54 2.61 -2.86
C SER A 39 3.12 3.77 -1.97
N VAL A 40 3.44 3.66 -0.68
CA VAL A 40 3.34 4.75 0.28
C VAL A 40 4.55 4.74 1.19
N ILE A 41 5.11 5.93 1.38
CA ILE A 41 6.09 6.23 2.43
C ILE A 41 5.30 6.82 3.59
N TYR A 42 5.51 6.30 4.80
CA TYR A 42 4.79 6.81 5.96
C TYR A 42 5.07 8.30 6.17
N ARG A 43 4.04 9.01 6.63
CA ARG A 43 4.07 10.47 6.74
C ARG A 43 5.28 10.98 7.53
N LYS A 44 5.71 10.26 8.57
CA LYS A 44 6.89 10.59 9.38
C LYS A 44 8.22 10.56 8.61
N TYR A 45 8.37 9.66 7.64
CA TYR A 45 9.61 9.47 6.86
C TYR A 45 9.66 10.19 5.52
N ARG A 46 8.61 10.94 5.15
CA ARG A 46 8.50 11.55 3.83
C ARG A 46 9.69 12.42 3.42
N LYS A 47 10.43 12.98 4.37
CA LYS A 47 11.62 13.81 4.12
C LYS A 47 12.92 13.01 4.07
N GLU A 48 12.88 11.77 4.53
CA GLU A 48 14.03 10.91 4.77
C GLU A 48 14.13 9.82 3.72
N VAL A 49 13.03 9.49 3.06
CA VAL A 49 12.93 8.45 2.03
C VAL A 49 12.71 9.11 0.67
N CYS A 50 13.50 8.71 -0.32
CA CYS A 50 13.35 9.18 -1.70
C CYS A 50 12.02 8.67 -2.29
N ALA A 51 11.22 9.55 -2.89
CA ALA A 51 9.94 9.18 -3.48
C ALA A 51 10.04 8.34 -4.76
N ASP A 52 11.22 8.29 -5.38
CA ASP A 52 11.49 7.56 -6.63
C ASP A 52 12.14 6.20 -6.35
N CYS A 53 13.35 6.21 -5.78
CA CYS A 53 14.14 5.00 -5.56
C CYS A 53 14.07 4.46 -4.13
N PHE A 54 13.26 5.07 -3.28
CA PHE A 54 13.13 4.77 -1.85
C PHE A 54 14.39 5.00 -1.00
N ALA A 55 15.54 5.42 -1.54
CA ALA A 55 16.77 5.61 -0.76
C ALA A 55 16.55 6.36 0.57
N TYR A 56 17.04 5.79 1.68
CA TYR A 56 16.91 6.37 3.01
C TYR A 56 18.10 7.29 3.32
N SER A 57 17.82 8.50 3.81
CA SER A 57 18.81 9.57 3.95
C SER A 57 19.90 9.22 4.96
N PHE A 58 19.55 8.50 6.03
CA PHE A 58 20.50 8.11 7.07
C PHE A 58 21.58 7.16 6.54
N GLU A 59 21.24 6.30 5.59
CA GLU A 59 22.22 5.42 4.91
C GLU A 59 23.24 6.22 4.09
N SER A 60 22.91 7.47 3.75
CA SER A 60 23.80 8.43 3.09
C SER A 60 24.39 9.46 4.05
N ASN A 61 24.37 9.22 5.36
CA ASN A 61 24.82 10.14 6.41
C ASN A 61 24.10 11.50 6.38
N ARG A 62 22.80 11.50 6.10
CA ARG A 62 21.95 12.70 6.07
C ARG A 62 20.69 12.50 6.91
N ASN A 63 20.25 13.56 7.57
CA ASN A 63 18.99 13.52 8.33
C ASN A 63 17.75 13.61 7.42
N THR A 64 17.86 14.31 6.28
CA THR A 64 16.76 14.45 5.31
C THR A 64 17.31 14.68 3.90
N TRP A 65 16.46 14.48 2.89
CA TRP A 65 16.69 14.88 1.52
C TRP A 65 16.30 16.35 1.30
N ASN A 66 17.06 17.06 0.47
CA ASN A 66 16.88 18.50 0.23
C ASN A 66 16.21 18.82 -1.11
N ILE A 67 16.19 17.86 -2.04
CA ILE A 67 15.56 18.03 -3.34
C ILE A 67 14.09 17.69 -3.17
N LYS A 68 13.22 18.65 -3.45
CA LYS A 68 11.78 18.51 -3.22
C LYS A 68 10.95 18.87 -4.45
N HIS A 69 9.77 18.29 -4.53
CA HIS A 69 8.68 18.72 -5.38
C HIS A 69 7.49 19.01 -4.47
N ASP A 70 7.23 20.31 -4.24
CA ASP A 70 6.16 20.77 -3.36
C ASP A 70 5.01 21.34 -4.20
N LEU A 71 3.81 20.80 -4.02
CA LEU A 71 2.56 21.44 -4.39
C LEU A 71 1.73 21.63 -3.11
N ASP A 72 1.43 22.88 -2.75
CA ASP A 72 0.64 23.26 -1.57
C ASP A 72 1.09 22.65 -0.21
N GLY A 73 2.39 22.40 -0.06
CA GLY A 73 2.98 21.88 1.18
C GLY A 73 2.94 20.35 1.32
N THR A 74 2.53 19.62 0.29
CA THR A 74 2.67 18.17 0.17
C THR A 74 3.90 17.87 -0.67
N GLY A 75 5.04 17.76 0.01
CA GLY A 75 6.34 17.59 -0.63
C GLY A 75 6.72 16.13 -0.82
N PHE A 76 7.07 15.77 -2.05
CA PHE A 76 7.86 14.58 -2.35
C PHE A 76 9.34 14.96 -2.29
N TYR A 77 10.17 14.08 -1.73
CA TYR A 77 11.58 14.33 -1.49
C TYR A 77 12.45 13.33 -2.26
N PHE A 78 13.62 13.77 -2.71
CA PHE A 78 14.46 13.01 -3.63
C PHE A 78 15.93 13.06 -3.23
N CYS A 79 16.64 11.94 -3.43
CA CYS A 79 18.08 11.87 -3.18
C CYS A 79 18.91 12.59 -4.25
N SER A 80 18.35 12.79 -5.45
CA SER A 80 19.03 13.42 -6.60
C SER A 80 18.04 14.15 -7.52
N CYS A 81 18.54 15.04 -8.40
CA CYS A 81 17.71 15.67 -9.43
C CYS A 81 17.21 14.63 -10.44
N THR A 82 18.03 13.63 -10.75
CA THR A 82 17.66 12.51 -11.63
C THR A 82 16.46 11.74 -11.09
N CYS A 83 16.43 11.41 -9.79
CA CYS A 83 15.27 10.77 -9.17
C CYS A 83 14.00 11.64 -9.25
N LYS A 84 14.14 12.94 -9.06
CA LYS A 84 13.01 13.88 -9.20
C LYS A 84 12.50 13.91 -10.65
N GLU A 85 13.39 14.01 -11.62
CA GLU A 85 13.05 14.05 -13.04
C GLU A 85 12.41 12.74 -13.50
N ASN A 86 12.98 11.59 -13.12
CA ASN A 86 12.40 10.27 -13.41
C ASN A 86 11.00 10.15 -12.82
N TRP A 87 10.81 10.50 -11.56
CA TRP A 87 9.49 10.45 -10.91
C TRP A 87 8.47 11.36 -11.59
N LEU A 88 8.88 12.57 -12.01
CA LEU A 88 8.01 13.46 -12.79
C LEU A 88 7.63 12.89 -14.15
N LEU A 89 8.51 12.12 -14.79
CA LEU A 89 8.26 11.52 -16.10
C LEU A 89 7.52 10.18 -16.03
N THR A 90 7.44 9.54 -14.87
CA THR A 90 6.91 8.17 -14.73
C THR A 90 5.72 8.06 -13.77
N GLU A 91 5.78 8.74 -12.62
CA GLU A 91 4.76 8.67 -11.57
C GLU A 91 3.82 9.88 -11.56
N ASN A 92 4.31 11.04 -12.00
CA ASN A 92 3.58 12.30 -11.94
C ASN A 92 3.58 13.04 -13.29
N LEU A 93 3.45 12.27 -14.38
CA LEU A 93 3.56 12.73 -15.77
C LEU A 93 2.65 13.93 -16.11
N ASP A 94 1.43 13.92 -15.58
CA ASP A 94 0.42 14.97 -15.75
C ASP A 94 0.21 15.83 -14.50
N GLY A 95 1.06 15.66 -13.49
CA GLY A 95 0.95 16.35 -12.21
C GLY A 95 -0.22 15.88 -11.33
N LEU A 96 -0.99 14.86 -11.73
CA LEU A 96 -2.18 14.43 -10.97
C LEU A 96 -1.83 13.82 -9.62
N LEU A 97 -0.71 13.11 -9.51
CA LEU A 97 -0.28 12.51 -8.24
C LEU A 97 -0.06 13.59 -7.19
N SER A 98 0.67 14.65 -7.54
CA SER A 98 0.87 15.80 -6.65
C SER A 98 -0.44 16.51 -6.32
N GLN A 99 -1.30 16.77 -7.31
CA GLN A 99 -2.60 17.43 -7.08
C GLN A 99 -3.50 16.62 -6.13
N ALA A 100 -3.54 15.31 -6.31
CA ALA A 100 -4.35 14.41 -5.50
C ALA A 100 -3.81 14.29 -4.07
N PHE A 101 -2.49 14.19 -3.89
CA PHE A 101 -1.87 14.22 -2.57
C PHE A 101 -2.11 15.56 -1.84
N SER A 102 -2.01 16.69 -2.54
CA SER A 102 -2.35 18.00 -1.98
C SER A 102 -3.83 18.09 -1.57
N ALA A 103 -4.73 17.46 -2.32
CA ALA A 103 -6.15 17.40 -1.96
C ALA A 103 -6.40 16.59 -0.68
N LEU A 104 -5.71 15.45 -0.48
CA LEU A 104 -5.76 14.68 0.76
C LEU A 104 -5.26 15.52 1.94
N ASP A 105 -4.08 16.14 1.83
CA ASP A 105 -3.49 16.93 2.91
C ASP A 105 -4.36 18.16 3.27
N ARG A 106 -5.05 18.78 2.30
CA ARG A 106 -6.03 19.86 2.58
C ARG A 106 -7.23 19.35 3.37
N LEU A 107 -7.76 18.19 3.00
CA LEU A 107 -8.90 17.59 3.69
C LEU A 107 -8.52 17.16 5.11
N GLU A 108 -7.37 16.51 5.28
CA GLU A 108 -6.81 16.13 6.59
C GLU A 108 -6.70 17.35 7.53
N LYS A 109 -6.10 18.45 7.05
CA LYS A 109 -6.01 19.71 7.81
C LYS A 109 -7.39 20.27 8.20
N SER A 110 -8.38 20.17 7.30
CA SER A 110 -9.76 20.60 7.57
C SER A 110 -10.40 19.76 8.67
N LEU A 111 -10.22 18.44 8.65
CA LEU A 111 -10.71 17.53 9.68
C LEU A 111 -10.09 17.84 11.04
N ILE A 112 -8.77 18.04 11.11
CA ILE A 112 -8.05 18.39 12.35
C ILE A 112 -8.52 19.75 12.90
N SER A 113 -8.75 20.74 12.03
CA SER A 113 -9.26 22.05 12.46
C SER A 113 -10.67 21.93 13.06
N ASN A 114 -11.54 21.13 12.43
CA ASN A 114 -12.90 20.91 12.88
C ASN A 114 -12.96 20.05 14.16
N SER A 115 -12.08 19.05 14.31
CA SER A 115 -12.01 18.24 15.53
C SER A 115 -11.56 19.05 16.74
N ARG A 116 -10.53 19.91 16.58
CA ARG A 116 -10.11 20.84 17.66
C ARG A 116 -11.22 21.80 18.09
N LYS A 117 -12.01 22.32 17.13
CA LYS A 117 -13.19 23.15 17.44
C LYS A 117 -14.26 22.38 18.22
N ARG A 118 -14.43 21.08 17.96
CA ARG A 118 -15.39 20.23 18.67
C ARG A 118 -14.94 19.82 20.06
N ILE A 119 -13.67 19.46 20.23
CA ILE A 119 -13.10 19.15 21.56
C ILE A 119 -13.19 20.37 22.49
N ALA A 120 -13.07 21.58 21.94
CA ALA A 120 -13.30 22.81 22.70
C ALA A 120 -14.79 23.06 23.06
N ALA A 121 -15.73 22.40 22.38
CA ALA A 121 -17.16 22.57 22.56
C ALA A 121 -17.85 21.45 23.35
N GLU A 122 -17.29 20.24 23.39
CA GLU A 122 -17.94 19.04 23.95
C GLU A 122 -16.95 18.23 24.80
N ALA A 123 -16.87 18.54 26.09
CA ALA A 123 -16.15 17.76 27.08
C ALA A 123 -17.09 16.80 27.81
N LYS A 124 -17.46 15.66 27.18
CA LYS A 124 -17.91 14.43 27.87
C LYS A 124 -17.55 13.19 27.03
N PRO A 125 -17.00 12.12 27.63
CA PRO A 125 -16.65 10.90 26.90
C PRO A 125 -17.87 9.97 26.81
N GLU A 126 -18.10 9.38 25.65
CA GLU A 126 -19.05 8.28 25.48
C GLU A 126 -18.38 7.09 24.79
N GLU A 127 -18.71 5.91 25.29
CA GLU A 127 -18.00 4.64 25.17
C GLU A 127 -18.18 3.98 23.80
N ALA A 128 -17.09 3.50 23.21
CA ALA A 128 -17.12 2.69 22.01
C ALA A 128 -17.61 1.27 22.33
N ALA A 129 -18.78 0.93 21.83
CA ALA A 129 -19.39 -0.38 21.96
C ALA A 129 -18.54 -1.47 21.27
N LYS A 130 -18.15 -2.49 22.04
CA LYS A 130 -17.72 -3.80 21.52
C LYS A 130 -18.92 -4.51 20.90
N VAL A 131 -18.96 -4.61 19.58
CA VAL A 131 -19.80 -5.62 18.91
C VAL A 131 -18.99 -6.91 18.80
N LEU A 132 -19.35 -7.88 19.65
CA LEU A 132 -18.79 -9.24 19.62
C LEU A 132 -19.74 -10.15 18.83
N GLY A 133 -19.21 -10.90 17.86
CA GLY A 133 -19.72 -12.24 17.55
C GLY A 133 -20.47 -12.47 16.23
N LYS A 134 -20.66 -11.49 15.34
CA LYS A 134 -21.23 -11.77 14.01
C LYS A 134 -20.11 -12.06 13.01
N VAL A 135 -20.14 -13.24 12.38
CA VAL A 135 -19.29 -13.54 11.23
C VAL A 135 -19.75 -12.66 10.07
N ILE A 136 -18.86 -11.79 9.59
CA ILE A 136 -19.14 -10.91 8.46
C ILE A 136 -19.27 -11.74 7.18
N THR A 137 -20.37 -11.55 6.44
CA THR A 137 -20.61 -12.19 5.14
C THR A 137 -20.28 -11.25 3.97
N LEU A 138 -20.18 -11.79 2.75
CA LEU A 138 -19.96 -10.99 1.55
C LEU A 138 -21.12 -10.03 1.29
N GLU A 139 -22.36 -10.43 1.54
CA GLU A 139 -23.55 -9.60 1.37
C GLU A 139 -23.53 -8.39 2.31
N GLU A 140 -22.98 -8.55 3.52
CA GLU A 140 -22.82 -7.45 4.47
C GLU A 140 -21.75 -6.46 4.01
N ILE A 141 -20.64 -6.98 3.47
CA ILE A 141 -19.58 -6.17 2.86
C ILE A 141 -20.14 -5.39 1.65
N ASP A 142 -20.84 -6.07 0.74
CA ASP A 142 -21.47 -5.47 -0.44
C ASP A 142 -22.46 -4.36 -0.03
N SER A 143 -23.33 -4.65 0.94
CA SER A 143 -24.27 -3.67 1.48
C SER A 143 -23.56 -2.46 2.09
N ALA A 144 -22.44 -2.65 2.79
CA ALA A 144 -21.67 -1.54 3.37
C ALA A 144 -21.07 -0.63 2.29
N TRP A 145 -20.49 -1.23 1.24
CA TRP A 145 -19.97 -0.50 0.09
C TRP A 145 -21.06 0.27 -0.65
N GLU A 146 -22.21 -0.35 -0.91
CA GLU A 146 -23.34 0.29 -1.58
C GLU A 146 -23.83 1.52 -0.80
N LYS A 147 -23.97 1.38 0.53
CA LYS A 147 -24.32 2.51 1.41
C LYS A 147 -23.28 3.64 1.33
N ALA A 148 -22.00 3.31 1.29
CA ALA A 148 -20.93 4.30 1.16
C ALA A 148 -20.92 4.98 -0.21
N VAL A 149 -21.26 4.28 -1.30
CA VAL A 149 -21.43 4.87 -2.63
C VAL A 149 -22.62 5.83 -2.67
N GLN A 150 -23.72 5.48 -2.01
CA GLN A 150 -24.93 6.32 -1.92
C GLN A 150 -24.77 7.54 -1.00
N SER A 151 -23.73 7.57 -0.16
CA SER A 151 -23.49 8.71 0.74
C SER A 151 -23.13 10.00 -0.04
N SER A 152 -23.42 11.14 0.58
CA SER A 152 -23.09 12.46 0.02
C SER A 152 -21.59 12.62 -0.15
N VAL A 153 -21.15 12.98 -1.36
CA VAL A 153 -19.73 13.30 -1.60
C VAL A 153 -19.31 14.62 -0.97
N LYS A 154 -20.26 15.53 -0.70
CA LYS A 154 -19.97 16.86 -0.14
C LYS A 154 -19.84 16.84 1.38
N THR A 155 -20.29 15.77 2.03
CA THR A 155 -20.40 15.73 3.49
C THR A 155 -19.79 14.44 3.99
N LEU A 156 -18.66 14.57 4.69
CA LEU A 156 -18.07 13.44 5.39
C LEU A 156 -18.87 13.10 6.64
N PRO A 157 -18.85 11.82 7.08
CA PRO A 157 -19.39 11.44 8.38
C PRO A 157 -18.78 12.32 9.48
N ARG A 158 -19.61 12.74 10.44
CA ARG A 158 -19.15 13.63 11.53
C ARG A 158 -18.14 12.95 12.45
N ASP A 159 -18.26 11.65 12.56
CA ASP A 159 -17.43 10.71 13.31
C ASP A 159 -16.28 10.14 12.48
N LEU A 160 -16.03 10.67 11.27
CA LEU A 160 -14.86 10.27 10.50
C LEU A 160 -13.59 10.74 11.24
N ASP A 161 -12.91 9.77 11.82
CA ASP A 161 -11.61 9.93 12.44
C ASP A 161 -10.69 8.88 11.83
N LEU A 162 -9.63 9.33 11.16
CA LEU A 162 -8.69 8.46 10.46
C LEU A 162 -7.40 8.41 11.27
N SER A 163 -6.97 7.21 11.61
CA SER A 163 -5.65 6.93 12.13
C SER A 163 -4.56 7.28 11.11
N GLU A 164 -3.31 7.38 11.57
CA GLU A 164 -2.16 7.59 10.68
C GLU A 164 -2.06 6.50 9.60
N LEU A 165 -2.38 5.26 9.97
CA LEU A 165 -2.39 4.12 9.04
C LEU A 165 -3.45 4.28 7.95
N GLU A 166 -4.64 4.77 8.28
CA GLU A 166 -5.71 4.99 7.30
C GLU A 166 -5.42 6.17 6.38
N LEU A 167 -4.72 7.20 6.87
CA LEU A 167 -4.22 8.30 6.05
C LEU A 167 -3.14 7.83 5.07
N ASP A 168 -2.24 6.94 5.49
CA ASP A 168 -1.23 6.35 4.61
C ASP A 168 -1.86 5.36 3.62
N THR A 169 -2.90 4.63 4.03
CA THR A 169 -3.75 3.82 3.13
C THR A 169 -4.43 4.71 2.08
N ALA A 170 -4.97 5.86 2.46
CA ALA A 170 -5.55 6.81 1.50
C ALA A 170 -4.52 7.32 0.47
N ARG A 171 -3.26 7.52 0.88
CA ARG A 171 -2.15 7.90 -0.02
C ARG A 171 -1.80 6.78 -0.99
N LEU A 172 -1.74 5.53 -0.51
CA LEU A 172 -1.56 4.35 -1.37
C LEU A 172 -2.68 4.24 -2.42
N LEU A 173 -3.94 4.42 -2.00
CA LEU A 173 -5.10 4.37 -2.90
C LEU A 173 -5.02 5.43 -4.00
N VAL A 174 -4.66 6.66 -3.64
CA VAL A 174 -4.47 7.73 -4.62
C VAL A 174 -3.34 7.39 -5.58
N PHE A 175 -2.23 6.85 -5.10
CA PHE A 175 -1.13 6.41 -5.96
C PHE A 175 -1.62 5.37 -6.99
N ALA A 176 -2.31 4.33 -6.53
CA ALA A 176 -2.86 3.27 -7.38
C ALA A 176 -3.90 3.78 -8.40
N ILE A 177 -4.75 4.74 -8.01
CA ILE A 177 -5.73 5.39 -8.89
C ILE A 177 -5.03 6.18 -9.99
N VAL A 178 -4.03 6.99 -9.64
CA VAL A 178 -3.27 7.77 -10.62
C VAL A 178 -2.51 6.86 -11.56
N ARG A 179 -1.88 5.79 -11.06
CA ARG A 179 -1.23 4.78 -11.91
C ARG A 179 -2.20 4.21 -12.94
N ARG A 180 -3.39 3.78 -12.50
CA ARG A 180 -4.44 3.27 -13.39
C ARG A 180 -4.87 4.31 -14.43
N HIS A 181 -4.97 5.57 -14.03
CA HIS A 181 -5.26 6.66 -14.96
C HIS A 181 -4.16 6.81 -16.02
N LEU A 182 -2.89 6.80 -15.60
CA LEU A 182 -1.76 6.93 -16.52
C LEU A 182 -1.72 5.75 -17.52
N GLU A 183 -1.99 4.53 -17.07
CA GLU A 183 -2.09 3.35 -17.94
C GLU A 183 -3.17 3.53 -19.02
N ILE A 184 -4.37 3.97 -18.64
CA ILE A 184 -5.48 4.15 -19.58
C ILE A 184 -5.22 5.32 -20.56
N THR A 185 -4.58 6.39 -20.09
CA THR A 185 -4.38 7.62 -20.87
C THR A 185 -3.17 7.54 -21.79
N TYR A 186 -2.08 6.91 -21.34
CA TYR A 186 -0.77 6.98 -22.01
C TYR A 186 -0.24 5.65 -22.54
N THR A 187 -0.80 4.49 -22.13
CA THR A 187 -0.38 3.22 -22.72
C THR A 187 -0.99 3.09 -24.12
N PRO A 188 -0.17 2.99 -25.19
CA PRO A 188 -0.69 2.83 -26.54
C PRO A 188 -1.44 1.50 -26.69
N ALA A 189 -2.40 1.46 -27.62
CA ALA A 189 -3.06 0.22 -28.04
C ALA A 189 -2.01 -0.87 -28.32
N PRO A 190 -2.30 -2.16 -28.03
CA PRO A 190 -1.29 -3.21 -28.00
C PRO A 190 -0.55 -3.30 -29.34
N SER A 191 0.68 -2.77 -29.37
CA SER A 191 1.66 -3.14 -30.37
C SER A 191 2.19 -4.52 -30.00
N ASN A 192 2.34 -5.42 -30.98
CA ASN A 192 2.88 -6.79 -30.83
C ASN A 192 4.34 -6.86 -30.33
N ASP A 193 4.87 -5.76 -29.80
CA ASP A 193 6.24 -5.66 -29.32
C ASP A 193 6.26 -6.02 -27.82
N HIS A 194 6.44 -7.31 -27.54
CA HIS A 194 6.56 -7.90 -26.20
C HIS A 194 7.84 -7.46 -25.43
N LEU A 195 8.46 -6.35 -25.82
CA LEU A 195 9.76 -5.89 -25.30
C LEU A 195 9.67 -4.66 -24.40
N SER A 196 8.49 -4.09 -24.21
CA SER A 196 8.27 -2.93 -23.33
C SER A 196 7.14 -3.22 -22.35
N ASP A 197 7.36 -4.19 -21.47
CA ASP A 197 6.50 -4.37 -20.29
C ASP A 197 6.52 -3.07 -19.47
N PRO A 198 5.35 -2.61 -18.99
CA PRO A 198 5.27 -1.41 -18.18
C PRO A 198 6.08 -1.61 -16.88
N PRO A 199 6.92 -0.64 -16.49
CA PRO A 199 7.89 -0.82 -15.40
C PRO A 199 7.27 -1.06 -14.01
N ALA A 200 5.99 -0.78 -13.82
CA ALA A 200 5.28 -0.84 -12.55
C ALA A 200 4.17 -1.90 -12.48
N GLY A 201 4.04 -2.74 -13.51
CA GLY A 201 2.89 -3.62 -13.69
C GLY A 201 1.60 -2.89 -14.09
N THR A 202 0.59 -3.66 -14.50
CA THR A 202 -0.72 -3.17 -15.01
C THR A 202 -1.85 -3.33 -14.01
N TRP A 203 -2.97 -2.63 -14.23
CA TRP A 203 -4.21 -2.84 -13.49
C TRP A 203 -4.72 -4.27 -13.64
N ALA A 204 -4.56 -4.88 -14.82
CA ALA A 204 -4.94 -6.27 -15.03
C ALA A 204 -4.13 -7.22 -14.14
N GLU A 205 -2.80 -7.04 -14.07
CA GLU A 205 -1.93 -7.81 -13.18
C GLU A 205 -2.24 -7.57 -11.70
N LEU A 206 -2.61 -6.34 -11.32
CA LEU A 206 -3.09 -6.07 -9.97
C LEU A 206 -4.36 -6.89 -9.69
N LEU A 207 -5.34 -6.88 -10.61
CA LEU A 207 -6.58 -7.63 -10.43
C LEU A 207 -6.37 -9.15 -10.32
N GLU A 208 -5.31 -9.66 -10.94
CA GLU A 208 -4.86 -11.04 -10.80
C GLU A 208 -4.31 -11.34 -9.40
N LEU A 209 -4.00 -10.36 -8.53
CA LEU A 209 -3.56 -10.63 -7.15
C LEU A 209 -4.66 -11.25 -6.28
N GLN A 210 -4.26 -11.91 -5.19
CA GLN A 210 -5.23 -12.64 -4.35
C GLN A 210 -6.16 -11.64 -3.69
N ASP A 211 -7.45 -11.81 -3.94
CA ASP A 211 -8.51 -11.09 -3.24
C ASP A 211 -8.69 -11.68 -1.84
N ASN A 212 -8.54 -10.83 -0.82
CA ASN A 212 -8.59 -11.21 0.58
C ASN A 212 -9.67 -10.43 1.36
N GLU A 213 -10.58 -9.72 0.70
CA GLU A 213 -11.52 -8.82 1.37
C GLU A 213 -12.36 -9.51 2.46
N LEU A 214 -12.93 -10.68 2.13
CA LEU A 214 -13.75 -11.44 3.06
C LEU A 214 -12.93 -11.93 4.26
N LYS A 215 -11.79 -12.59 3.98
CA LYS A 215 -10.90 -13.13 5.02
C LYS A 215 -10.38 -12.01 5.92
N TYR A 216 -10.06 -10.87 5.35
CA TYR A 216 -9.64 -9.68 6.07
C TYR A 216 -10.74 -9.18 7.01
N SER A 217 -11.93 -8.95 6.47
CA SER A 217 -13.07 -8.43 7.23
C SER A 217 -13.51 -9.38 8.35
N GLN A 218 -13.40 -10.69 8.14
CA GLN A 218 -13.71 -11.70 9.16
C GLN A 218 -12.66 -11.75 10.29
N ASN A 219 -11.37 -11.53 9.96
CA ASN A 219 -10.28 -11.59 10.93
C ASN A 219 -10.06 -10.28 11.70
N LYS A 220 -10.35 -9.13 11.08
CA LYS A 220 -10.22 -7.81 11.70
C LYS A 220 -11.60 -7.16 11.82
N SER A 221 -12.15 -7.12 13.03
CA SER A 221 -13.48 -6.57 13.31
C SER A 221 -13.68 -5.11 12.88
N TYR A 222 -12.60 -4.33 12.79
CA TYR A 222 -12.61 -2.95 12.33
C TYR A 222 -12.28 -2.80 10.83
N GLY A 223 -11.87 -3.87 10.14
CA GLY A 223 -11.29 -3.82 8.81
C GLY A 223 -12.25 -3.23 7.76
N LEU A 224 -13.50 -3.70 7.73
CA LEU A 224 -14.52 -3.17 6.84
C LEU A 224 -14.79 -1.68 7.11
N CYS A 225 -14.90 -1.28 8.38
CA CYS A 225 -15.15 0.11 8.75
C CYS A 225 -14.01 1.02 8.26
N SER A 226 -12.76 0.60 8.53
CA SER A 226 -11.54 1.29 8.12
C SER A 226 -11.48 1.50 6.60
N HIS A 227 -11.76 0.44 5.82
CA HIS A 227 -11.80 0.50 4.36
C HIS A 227 -12.86 1.49 3.84
N ILE A 228 -14.05 1.47 4.43
CA ILE A 228 -15.14 2.40 4.07
C ILE A 228 -14.74 3.85 4.41
N GLN A 229 -14.10 4.09 5.56
CA GLN A 229 -13.63 5.40 5.95
C GLN A 229 -12.56 5.94 4.99
N SER A 230 -11.57 5.11 4.63
CA SER A 230 -10.56 5.47 3.62
C SER A 230 -11.19 5.78 2.25
N TYR A 231 -12.18 4.99 1.82
CA TYR A 231 -12.93 5.26 0.58
C TYR A 231 -13.64 6.61 0.62
N LEU A 232 -14.41 6.88 1.67
CA LEU A 232 -15.14 8.14 1.82
C LEU A 232 -14.20 9.35 1.85
N PHE A 233 -13.06 9.22 2.54
CA PHE A 233 -12.03 10.25 2.60
C PHE A 233 -11.42 10.54 1.23
N VAL A 234 -10.95 9.51 0.52
CA VAL A 234 -10.37 9.65 -0.83
C VAL A 234 -11.40 10.21 -1.81
N ARG A 235 -12.64 9.68 -1.78
CA ARG A 235 -13.73 10.15 -2.63
C ARG A 235 -14.01 11.63 -2.42
N ASN A 236 -14.14 12.08 -1.17
CA ASN A 236 -14.37 13.50 -0.85
C ASN A 236 -13.21 14.39 -1.31
N ALA A 237 -11.97 13.96 -1.04
CA ALA A 237 -10.78 14.71 -1.42
C ALA A 237 -10.69 14.90 -2.95
N LEU A 238 -10.93 13.85 -3.72
CA LEU A 238 -10.74 13.90 -5.17
C LEU A 238 -11.93 14.49 -5.95
N TRP A 239 -13.17 14.30 -5.48
CA TRP A 239 -14.37 14.57 -6.27
C TRP A 239 -14.45 15.97 -6.89
N SER A 240 -14.10 16.99 -6.10
CA SER A 240 -14.15 18.40 -6.50
C SER A 240 -12.77 18.97 -6.80
N ASN A 241 -11.72 18.46 -6.15
CA ASN A 241 -10.38 19.03 -6.26
C ASN A 241 -9.58 18.45 -7.43
N VAL A 242 -9.90 17.23 -7.89
CA VAL A 242 -9.20 16.57 -9.00
C VAL A 242 -10.22 15.90 -9.94
N PRO A 243 -10.98 16.69 -10.74
CA PRO A 243 -12.11 16.17 -11.52
C PRO A 243 -11.77 15.06 -12.50
N VAL A 244 -10.53 15.03 -13.02
CA VAL A 244 -10.02 13.99 -13.92
C VAL A 244 -10.07 12.59 -13.27
N LEU A 245 -9.92 12.51 -11.95
CA LEU A 245 -9.94 11.25 -11.21
C LEU A 245 -11.35 10.86 -10.71
N ARG A 246 -12.39 11.66 -11.00
CA ARG A 246 -13.75 11.43 -10.47
C ARG A 246 -14.33 10.07 -10.87
N SER A 247 -14.06 9.61 -12.09
CA SER A 247 -14.57 8.31 -12.58
C SER A 247 -14.08 7.13 -11.72
N TYR A 248 -12.89 7.23 -11.13
CA TYR A 248 -12.29 6.17 -10.30
C TYR A 248 -12.85 6.11 -8.87
N VAL A 249 -13.50 7.16 -8.41
CA VAL A 249 -14.11 7.27 -7.07
C VAL A 249 -15.63 7.44 -7.10
N LYS A 250 -16.23 7.30 -8.28
CA LYS A 250 -17.69 7.38 -8.45
C LYS A 250 -18.39 6.16 -7.86
N THR A 251 -17.84 4.99 -8.15
CA THR A 251 -18.19 3.72 -7.53
C THR A 251 -17.07 3.31 -6.57
N SER A 252 -17.30 2.28 -5.77
CA SER A 252 -16.28 1.70 -4.91
C SER A 252 -15.31 0.79 -5.63
N ASP A 253 -15.63 0.31 -6.85
CA ASP A 253 -14.94 -0.80 -7.53
C ASP A 253 -13.41 -0.65 -7.55
N THR A 254 -12.90 0.52 -7.91
CA THR A 254 -11.44 0.76 -7.98
C THR A 254 -10.79 0.64 -6.61
N ILE A 255 -11.33 1.37 -5.62
CA ILE A 255 -10.75 1.44 -4.28
C ILE A 255 -10.91 0.09 -3.55
N ARG A 256 -12.10 -0.51 -3.65
CA ARG A 256 -12.40 -1.83 -3.10
C ARG A 256 -11.47 -2.89 -3.70
N ALA A 257 -11.24 -2.89 -5.01
CA ALA A 257 -10.34 -3.84 -5.65
C ALA A 257 -8.90 -3.71 -5.14
N ILE A 258 -8.41 -2.48 -4.89
CA ILE A 258 -7.08 -2.24 -4.32
C ILE A 258 -7.00 -2.74 -2.88
N LEU A 259 -7.94 -2.34 -2.01
CA LEU A 259 -8.00 -2.75 -0.59
C LEU A 259 -8.27 -4.24 -0.39
N ALA A 260 -8.89 -4.90 -1.36
CA ALA A 260 -9.05 -6.34 -1.32
C ALA A 260 -7.72 -7.07 -1.53
N ARG A 261 -6.69 -6.38 -2.07
CA ARG A 261 -5.44 -6.97 -2.51
C ARG A 261 -4.21 -6.42 -1.80
N ASP A 262 -4.27 -5.36 -1.03
CA ASP A 262 -3.09 -4.81 -0.36
C ASP A 262 -2.55 -5.71 0.77
N GLU A 263 -3.41 -6.19 1.68
CA GLU A 263 -3.04 -6.81 2.97
C GLU A 263 -2.21 -8.09 2.87
N ALA A 264 -2.27 -8.81 1.75
CA ALA A 264 -1.48 -10.02 1.52
C ALA A 264 -0.44 -9.87 0.39
N ASN A 265 -0.56 -8.83 -0.42
CA ASN A 265 0.25 -8.68 -1.63
C ASN A 265 1.21 -7.48 -1.56
N ALA A 266 1.15 -6.68 -0.50
CA ALA A 266 2.08 -5.59 -0.21
C ALA A 266 3.35 -6.09 0.52
N PHE A 267 4.42 -5.34 0.29
CA PHE A 267 5.74 -5.55 0.87
C PHE A 267 6.15 -4.33 1.67
N GLY A 268 6.66 -4.54 2.89
CA GLY A 268 7.19 -3.45 3.69
C GLY A 268 8.50 -2.91 3.13
N LEU A 269 8.64 -1.59 3.20
CA LEU A 269 9.88 -0.87 2.96
C LEU A 269 10.59 -0.75 4.31
N TYR A 270 11.74 -1.39 4.47
CA TYR A 270 12.48 -1.43 5.73
C TYR A 270 13.86 -0.79 5.58
N GLU A 271 14.31 -0.13 6.64
CA GLU A 271 15.71 0.25 6.78
C GLU A 271 16.63 -0.98 6.65
N VAL A 272 17.70 -0.86 5.87
CA VAL A 272 18.63 -1.99 5.64
C VAL A 272 19.59 -2.19 6.81
N ARG A 273 19.97 -1.10 7.49
CA ARG A 273 20.99 -1.07 8.54
C ARG A 273 20.41 -0.53 9.85
N GLY A 274 19.86 -1.40 10.69
CA GLY A 274 19.34 -1.00 12.01
C GLY A 274 18.37 -2.00 12.61
N ASP A 275 17.51 -1.52 13.51
CA ASP A 275 16.45 -2.29 14.16
C ASP A 275 15.30 -2.67 13.19
N SER A 276 15.49 -2.47 11.89
CA SER A 276 14.55 -2.79 10.81
C SER A 276 13.24 -2.03 10.95
N GLU A 277 13.32 -0.69 11.06
CA GLU A 277 12.12 0.13 11.09
C GLU A 277 11.40 0.14 9.74
N MET A 278 10.07 0.07 9.77
CA MET A 278 9.22 0.09 8.58
C MET A 278 8.96 1.53 8.14
N LEU A 279 9.49 1.89 6.99
CA LEU A 279 9.43 3.23 6.40
C LEU A 279 8.18 3.47 5.54
N GLY A 280 7.50 2.38 5.16
CA GLY A 280 6.33 2.39 4.30
C GLY A 280 6.05 1.00 3.75
N TYR A 281 5.25 0.92 2.69
CA TYR A 281 4.96 -0.33 2.00
C TYR A 281 4.58 -0.11 0.53
N ALA A 282 4.66 -1.16 -0.28
CA ALA A 282 4.39 -1.10 -1.71
C ALA A 282 3.83 -2.42 -2.25
N ILE A 283 2.98 -2.34 -3.27
CA ILE A 283 2.40 -3.48 -3.98
C ILE A 283 3.21 -3.72 -5.25
N TYR A 284 3.79 -4.91 -5.38
CA TYR A 284 4.52 -5.34 -6.57
C TYR A 284 3.76 -6.50 -7.21
N SER A 285 2.91 -6.22 -8.20
CA SER A 285 1.97 -7.20 -8.76
C SER A 285 2.64 -8.50 -9.22
N SER A 286 3.85 -8.41 -9.79
CA SER A 286 4.62 -9.57 -10.24
C SER A 286 5.36 -10.30 -9.10
N CYS A 287 5.56 -9.67 -7.94
CA CYS A 287 6.31 -10.23 -6.82
C CYS A 287 5.43 -10.83 -5.72
N SER A 288 4.14 -10.51 -5.64
CA SER A 288 3.30 -10.89 -4.50
C SER A 288 3.24 -12.40 -4.23
N TYR A 289 3.44 -13.23 -5.26
CA TYR A 289 3.55 -14.69 -5.12
C TYR A 289 4.71 -15.19 -4.25
N PHE A 290 5.71 -14.33 -3.99
CA PHE A 290 6.85 -14.64 -3.14
C PHE A 290 6.59 -14.34 -1.65
N ASN A 291 5.41 -13.83 -1.28
CA ASN A 291 5.08 -13.45 0.10
C ASN A 291 4.58 -14.60 1.00
N HIS A 292 4.34 -15.80 0.45
CA HIS A 292 3.52 -16.85 1.10
C HIS A 292 4.23 -18.18 1.48
N GLY A 293 5.51 -18.15 1.85
CA GLY A 293 6.25 -19.37 2.24
C GLY A 293 6.77 -19.39 3.68
N ALA A 294 6.31 -20.34 4.50
CA ALA A 294 6.90 -20.69 5.82
C ALA A 294 8.25 -21.45 5.71
N SER A 295 8.75 -21.60 4.49
CA SER A 295 10.05 -22.19 4.14
C SER A 295 10.61 -21.52 2.88
N ALA A 296 10.26 -20.23 2.69
CA ALA A 296 10.76 -19.46 1.57
C ALA A 296 12.29 -19.41 1.64
N LEU A 297 12.94 -20.01 0.64
CA LEU A 297 14.31 -19.69 0.26
C LEU A 297 14.53 -18.18 0.43
N PHE A 298 15.72 -17.79 0.87
CA PHE A 298 16.15 -16.39 0.92
C PHE A 298 15.96 -15.72 -0.45
N ILE A 299 14.80 -15.13 -0.70
CA ILE A 299 14.53 -14.30 -1.87
C ILE A 299 14.79 -12.88 -1.40
N SER A 300 16.04 -12.46 -1.54
CA SER A 300 16.41 -11.07 -1.39
C SER A 300 16.01 -10.36 -2.68
N PHE A 301 14.90 -9.64 -2.68
CA PHE A 301 14.65 -8.67 -3.74
C PHE A 301 15.62 -7.52 -3.55
N PHE A 302 16.62 -7.44 -4.43
CA PHE A 302 17.40 -6.22 -4.59
C PHE A 302 16.66 -5.31 -5.56
N ILE A 303 15.73 -4.51 -5.03
CA ILE A 303 15.61 -3.14 -5.56
C ILE A 303 16.81 -2.43 -4.98
N SER A 304 17.54 -1.67 -5.78
CA SER A 304 18.96 -1.32 -5.56
C SER A 304 19.37 -0.76 -4.18
N ILE A 305 18.44 -0.49 -3.25
CA ILE A 305 18.66 0.02 -1.89
C ILE A 305 17.72 -0.62 -0.81
N PHE A 306 16.86 -1.62 -1.10
CA PHE A 306 15.95 -2.21 -0.08
C PHE A 306 16.11 -3.71 0.14
N ARG A 307 15.91 -4.12 1.40
CA ARG A 307 15.57 -5.50 1.76
C ARG A 307 14.04 -5.58 1.89
N ILE A 308 13.39 -6.14 0.88
CA ILE A 308 11.98 -6.52 1.00
C ILE A 308 11.90 -7.75 1.91
N GLN A 309 11.28 -7.61 3.07
CA GLN A 309 11.06 -8.72 4.01
C GLN A 309 9.61 -9.20 3.89
N THR A 310 9.42 -10.52 3.76
CA THR A 310 8.09 -11.15 3.85
C THR A 310 7.61 -11.15 5.30
N ALA A 311 6.30 -11.21 5.53
CA ALA A 311 5.71 -11.23 6.87
C ALA A 311 6.26 -12.36 7.78
N THR A 312 6.73 -13.47 7.19
CA THR A 312 7.32 -14.60 7.92
C THR A 312 8.67 -14.25 8.57
N GLN A 313 9.46 -13.34 7.99
CA GLN A 313 10.75 -12.92 8.55
C GLN A 313 10.59 -12.15 9.88
N ILE A 314 9.39 -11.64 10.17
CA ILE A 314 9.04 -10.93 11.40
C ILE A 314 8.87 -11.93 12.56
N TYR A 315 8.21 -13.07 12.31
CA TYR A 315 7.94 -14.06 13.36
C TYR A 315 9.20 -14.79 13.85
N GLU A 316 10.16 -15.08 12.97
CA GLU A 316 11.39 -15.78 13.37
C GLU A 316 12.35 -14.89 14.18
N LYS A 317 12.37 -13.57 13.94
CA LYS A 317 13.16 -12.63 14.75
C LYS A 317 12.55 -12.40 16.14
N SER A 318 11.21 -12.38 16.25
CA SER A 318 10.53 -12.29 17.56
C SER A 318 10.69 -13.57 18.39
N ALA A 319 10.82 -14.73 17.75
CA ALA A 319 11.08 -16.02 18.42
C ALA A 319 12.55 -16.22 18.85
N ALA A 320 13.47 -15.37 18.38
CA ALA A 320 14.90 -15.45 18.71
C ALA A 320 15.28 -14.75 20.03
N VAL A 321 14.34 -14.09 20.72
CA VAL A 321 14.56 -13.55 22.07
C VAL A 321 14.26 -14.65 23.10
N GLY A 322 15.24 -15.54 23.28
CA GLY A 322 15.51 -16.29 24.53
C GLY A 322 14.47 -17.34 24.99
N PRO A 323 14.89 -18.60 25.25
CA PRO A 323 14.00 -19.59 25.83
C PRO A 323 13.73 -19.25 27.30
N TRP A 324 12.45 -19.18 27.68
CA TRP A 324 12.05 -19.31 29.08
C TRP A 324 12.46 -20.71 29.55
N SER A 325 13.58 -20.77 30.26
CA SER A 325 14.04 -21.97 30.95
C SER A 325 13.04 -22.33 32.06
N PHE A 326 12.26 -23.39 31.81
CA PHE A 326 11.53 -24.09 32.86
C PHE A 326 12.55 -24.69 33.84
N ILE A 327 12.54 -24.21 35.08
CA ILE A 327 13.19 -24.86 36.22
C ILE A 327 12.23 -25.98 36.68
N PRO A 328 12.64 -27.25 36.69
CA PRO A 328 11.82 -28.30 37.29
C PRO A 328 12.01 -28.25 38.80
N ASN A 329 10.95 -27.86 39.53
CA ASN A 329 10.87 -28.18 40.95
C ASN A 329 10.59 -29.68 41.08
N GLY A 330 11.58 -30.40 41.62
CA GLY A 330 11.45 -31.78 42.06
C GLY A 330 10.54 -31.92 43.28
N MET A 331 10.29 -33.18 43.60
CA MET A 331 9.72 -33.64 44.88
C MET A 331 10.48 -33.10 46.09
#